data_AF-A0A7J2XCL0-F1
#
_entry.id   AF-A0A7J2XCL0-F1
#
_cell.length_a   1.000
_cell.length_b   1.000
_cell.length_c   1.000
_cell.angle_alpha   90.00
_cell.angle_beta   90.00
_cell.angle_gamma   90.00
#
_symmetry.space_group_name_H-M   'P 1'
#
loop_
_entity.id
_entity.type
_entity.pdbx_description
1 polymer ?
#
loop_
_entity_poly.entity_id
_entity_poly.type
_entity_poly.pdbx_seq_one_letter_code
_entity_poly.pdbx_strand_id
1 'polypeptide(L)'
;MERFALISVHDKRGIEEVARELKELGFQIISTGGTSRFLRERGIEVIEVSDLTGFPEILDGRVKTLHPKLHAGILARRDADHLRILKELSIRPI
;
A
#
# COMPACT_ATOMS: atom_id res chain seq x y z
N MET A 1 -9.92 -12.77 0.20
CA MET A 1 -8.48 -12.54 -0.07
C MET A 1 -8.17 -11.16 0.47
N GLU A 2 -7.23 -11.05 1.41
CA GLU A 2 -6.82 -9.75 1.95
C GLU A 2 -6.19 -8.91 0.83
N ARG A 3 -6.59 -7.64 0.74
CA ARG A 3 -6.12 -6.69 -0.26
C ARG A 3 -5.53 -5.49 0.45
N PHE A 4 -4.54 -4.91 -0.19
CA PHE A 4 -3.98 -3.65 0.26
C PHE A 4 -4.73 -2.47 -0.34
N ALA A 5 -4.76 -1.35 0.35
CA ALA A 5 -5.07 -0.06 -0.22
C ALA A 5 -3.85 0.84 -0.08
N LEU A 6 -3.26 1.26 -1.20
CA LEU A 6 -2.11 2.16 -1.22
C LEU A 6 -2.57 3.62 -1.20
N ILE A 7 -2.28 4.32 -0.11
CA ILE A 7 -2.62 5.74 0.04
C ILE A 7 -1.32 6.55 0.09
N SER A 8 -1.08 7.38 -0.92
CA SER A 8 0.07 8.28 -0.97
C SER A 8 -0.32 9.58 -1.65
N VAL A 9 -0.70 10.58 -0.85
CA VAL A 9 -1.27 11.84 -1.36
C VAL A 9 -0.56 13.06 -0.78
N HIS A 10 -0.46 14.10 -1.58
CA HIS A 10 0.08 15.38 -1.12
C HIS A 10 -0.94 16.10 -0.23
N ASP A 11 -2.15 16.31 -0.76
CA ASP A 11 -3.29 16.87 -0.04
C ASP A 11 -4.00 15.78 0.78
N LYS A 12 -4.23 16.09 2.06
CA LYS A 12 -4.70 15.13 3.07
C LYS A 12 -6.17 15.35 3.47
N ARG A 13 -6.86 16.31 2.82
CA ARG A 13 -8.29 16.56 3.06
C ARG A 13 -9.11 15.29 2.78
N GLY A 14 -9.94 14.89 3.75
CA GLY A 14 -10.84 13.73 3.65
C GLY A 14 -10.18 12.34 3.74
N ILE A 15 -8.84 12.27 3.83
CA ILE A 15 -8.12 10.98 3.72
C ILE A 15 -8.31 10.09 4.95
N GLU A 16 -8.58 10.67 6.12
CA GLU A 16 -8.89 9.91 7.32
C GLU A 16 -10.16 9.07 7.15
N GLU A 17 -11.24 9.68 6.65
CA GLU A 17 -12.54 9.05 6.43
C GLU A 17 -12.42 7.92 5.40
N VAL A 18 -11.80 8.21 4.25
CA VAL A 18 -11.54 7.21 3.20
C VAL A 18 -10.75 6.02 3.74
N ALA A 19 -9.71 6.26 4.55
CA ALA A 19 -8.90 5.19 5.11
C ALA A 19 -9.68 4.34 6.13
N ARG A 20 -10.59 4.94 6.91
CA ARG A 20 -11.48 4.20 7.82
C ARG A 20 -12.45 3.32 7.05
N GLU A 21 -13.14 3.85 6.06
CA GLU A 21 -14.07 3.09 5.22
C GLU A 21 -13.38 1.91 4.52
N LEU A 22 -12.17 2.13 3.98
CA LEU A 22 -11.38 1.05 3.38
C LEU A 22 -11.05 -0.05 4.39
N LYS A 23 -10.71 0.29 5.63
CA LYS A 23 -10.51 -0.71 6.70
C LYS A 23 -11.79 -1.47 7.02
N GLU A 24 -12.94 -0.81 7.07
CA GLU A 24 -14.24 -1.46 7.28
C GLU A 24 -14.59 -2.44 6.14
N LEU A 25 -14.18 -2.13 4.92
CA LEU A 25 -14.30 -3.03 3.76
C LEU A 25 -13.24 -4.16 3.75
N GLY A 26 -12.41 -4.26 4.79
CA GLY A 26 -11.42 -5.32 4.97
C GLY A 26 -10.10 -5.09 4.23
N PHE A 27 -9.79 -3.85 3.81
CA PHE A 27 -8.49 -3.52 3.26
C PHE A 27 -7.46 -3.25 4.36
N GLN A 28 -6.22 -3.67 4.11
CA GLN A 28 -5.07 -3.24 4.89
C GLN A 28 -4.45 -2.00 4.25
N ILE A 29 -4.29 -0.93 5.03
CA ILE A 29 -3.73 0.31 4.51
C ILE A 29 -2.20 0.20 4.44
N ILE A 30 -1.65 0.43 3.25
CA ILE A 30 -0.22 0.65 3.06
C ILE A 30 0.01 2.11 2.66
N SER A 31 1.03 2.73 3.25
CA SER A 31 1.37 4.12 2.96
C SER A 31 2.85 4.38 3.19
N THR A 32 3.28 5.62 2.96
CA THR A 32 4.66 6.05 3.15
C THR A 32 4.76 7.55 3.48
N GLY A 33 5.84 7.93 4.17
CA GLY A 33 6.21 9.31 4.42
C GLY A 33 5.10 10.10 5.14
N GLY A 34 4.85 11.33 4.67
CA GLY A 34 3.90 12.24 5.32
C GLY A 34 2.44 11.73 5.36
N THR A 35 2.04 10.88 4.42
CA THR A 35 0.69 10.28 4.43
C THR A 35 0.57 9.21 5.52
N SER A 36 1.57 8.35 5.64
CA SER A 36 1.60 7.32 6.70
C SER A 36 1.57 7.97 8.09
N ARG A 37 2.41 8.99 8.31
CA ARG A 37 2.42 9.74 9.58
C ARG A 37 1.05 10.35 9.89
N PHE A 38 0.45 11.03 8.91
CA PHE A 38 -0.86 11.66 9.06
C PHE A 38 -1.95 10.68 9.51
N LEU A 39 -1.98 9.49 8.90
CA LEU A 39 -2.94 8.43 9.22
C LEU A 39 -2.69 7.81 10.60
N ARG A 40 -1.42 7.49 10.92
CA ARG A 40 -1.04 6.92 12.22
C ARG A 40 -1.37 7.83 13.40
N GLU A 41 -1.16 9.15 13.25
CA GLU A 41 -1.52 10.16 14.26
C GLU A 41 -3.03 10.19 14.57
N ARG A 42 -3.87 9.68 13.66
CA ARG A 42 -5.34 9.57 13.81
C ARG A 42 -5.79 8.18 14.27
N GLY A 43 -4.85 7.34 14.70
CA GLY A 43 -5.12 5.99 15.15
C GLY A 43 -5.45 5.01 14.03
N ILE A 44 -5.15 5.35 12.77
CA ILE A 44 -5.31 4.43 11.65
C ILE A 44 -4.04 3.59 11.52
N GLU A 45 -4.22 2.28 11.66
CA GLU A 45 -3.15 1.31 11.43
C GLU A 45 -2.70 1.35 9.96
N VAL A 46 -1.40 1.48 9.76
CA VAL A 46 -0.77 1.58 8.45
C VAL A 46 0.47 0.72 8.45
N ILE A 47 0.61 -0.11 7.41
CA ILE A 47 1.85 -0.82 7.11
C ILE A 47 2.74 0.10 6.27
N GLU A 48 4.00 0.30 6.66
CA GLU A 48 4.92 1.11 5.84
C GLU A 48 5.27 0.36 4.54
N VAL A 49 5.34 1.11 3.45
CA VAL A 49 5.84 0.58 2.16
C VAL A 49 7.23 -0.03 2.32
N SER A 50 8.12 0.57 3.11
CA SER A 50 9.47 0.04 3.37
C SER A 50 9.44 -1.33 4.05
N ASP A 51 8.48 -1.57 4.95
CA ASP A 51 8.34 -2.85 5.64
C ASP A 51 7.88 -3.94 4.67
N LEU A 52 7.00 -3.57 3.72
CA LEU A 52 6.52 -4.49 2.69
C LEU A 52 7.61 -4.82 1.65
N THR A 53 8.33 -3.79 1.19
CA THR A 53 9.34 -3.96 0.13
C THR A 53 10.64 -4.54 0.66
N GLY A 54 11.02 -4.18 1.88
CA GLY A 54 12.36 -4.39 2.44
C GLY A 54 13.40 -3.41 1.88
N PHE A 55 12.97 -2.39 1.14
CA PHE A 55 13.84 -1.41 0.52
C PHE A 55 13.85 -0.11 1.34
N PRO A 56 15.02 0.42 1.74
CA PRO A 56 15.09 1.62 2.54
C PRO A 56 14.65 2.85 1.74
N GLU A 57 14.24 3.90 2.45
CA GLU A 57 14.00 5.19 1.81
C GLU A 57 15.33 5.84 1.40
N ILE A 58 15.46 6.18 0.12
CA ILE A 58 16.64 6.84 -0.47
C ILE A 58 16.19 7.98 -1.39
N LEU A 59 17.12 8.88 -1.73
CA LEU A 59 16.90 9.98 -2.68
C LEU A 59 15.68 10.85 -2.31
N ASP A 60 15.55 11.21 -1.04
CA ASP A 60 14.42 11.98 -0.50
C ASP A 60 13.05 11.35 -0.82
N GLY A 61 13.01 10.02 -0.86
CA GLY A 61 11.80 9.25 -1.12
C GLY A 61 11.36 9.19 -2.58
N ARG A 62 12.18 9.65 -3.53
CA ARG A 62 11.86 9.65 -4.97
C ARG A 62 11.54 8.27 -5.56
N VAL A 63 12.11 7.21 -5.00
CA VAL A 63 12.06 5.85 -5.59
C VAL A 63 11.47 4.79 -4.67
N LYS A 64 10.91 5.19 -3.52
CA LYS A 64 10.46 4.24 -2.48
C LYS A 64 9.30 3.35 -2.88
N THR A 65 8.49 3.76 -3.86
CA THR A 65 7.37 2.96 -4.38
C THR A 65 7.71 2.20 -5.66
N LEU A 66 8.86 2.45 -6.28
CA LEU A 66 9.30 1.82 -7.53
C LEU A 66 9.83 0.40 -7.28
N HIS A 67 8.95 -0.47 -6.78
CA HIS A 67 9.30 -1.82 -6.35
C HIS A 67 8.34 -2.86 -6.93
N PRO A 68 8.83 -4.05 -7.39
CA PRO A 68 7.97 -5.10 -7.96
C PRO A 68 6.83 -5.54 -7.05
N LYS A 69 7.06 -5.67 -5.73
CA LYS A 69 6.00 -6.02 -4.75
C LYS A 69 4.83 -5.03 -4.73
N LEU A 70 5.03 -3.78 -5.10
CA LEU A 70 3.94 -2.80 -5.23
C LEU A 70 3.35 -2.82 -6.64
N HIS A 71 4.19 -2.65 -7.65
CA HIS A 71 3.69 -2.54 -9.03
C HIS A 71 3.03 -3.83 -9.53
N ALA A 72 3.50 -5.01 -9.12
CA ALA A 72 2.82 -6.26 -9.45
C ALA A 72 1.45 -6.36 -8.76
N GLY A 73 1.32 -5.87 -7.52
CA GLY A 73 0.03 -5.82 -6.81
C GLY A 73 -0.99 -4.93 -7.51
N ILE A 74 -0.53 -3.81 -8.12
CA ILE A 74 -1.36 -2.85 -8.87
C ILE A 74 -1.67 -3.35 -10.30
N LEU A 75 -0.67 -3.90 -10.99
CA LEU A 75 -0.74 -4.20 -12.44
C LEU A 75 -1.22 -5.61 -12.76
N ALA A 76 -1.28 -6.51 -11.78
CA ALA A 76 -1.76 -7.86 -12.01
C ALA A 76 -3.21 -7.85 -12.48
N ARG A 77 -3.46 -8.50 -13.62
CA ARG A 77 -4.82 -8.79 -14.08
C ARG A 77 -5.41 -9.89 -13.21
N ARG A 78 -6.75 -9.95 -13.15
CA ARG A 78 -7.48 -10.97 -12.38
C ARG A 78 -7.64 -12.30 -13.12
N ASP A 79 -6.70 -12.63 -13.99
CA ASP A 79 -6.65 -13.92 -14.68
C ASP A 79 -5.88 -14.96 -13.85
N ALA A 80 -6.05 -16.24 -14.20
CA ALA A 80 -5.48 -17.34 -13.43
C ALA A 80 -3.93 -17.29 -13.37
N ASP A 81 -3.29 -16.87 -14.46
CA ASP A 81 -1.83 -16.85 -14.56
C ASP A 81 -1.21 -15.77 -13.68
N HIS A 82 -1.73 -14.54 -13.73
CA HIS A 82 -1.25 -13.44 -12.91
C HIS A 82 -1.52 -13.70 -11.42
N LEU A 83 -2.71 -14.20 -11.07
CA LEU A 83 -3.04 -14.52 -9.68
C LEU A 83 -2.16 -15.65 -9.11
N ARG A 84 -1.79 -16.63 -9.93
CA ARG A 84 -0.82 -17.66 -9.55
C ARG A 84 0.56 -17.06 -9.25
N ILE A 85 1.07 -16.20 -10.13
CA ILE A 85 2.37 -15.53 -9.95
C ILE A 85 2.39 -14.68 -8.67
N LEU A 86 1.33 -13.91 -8.43
CA LEU A 86 1.22 -13.12 -7.19
C LEU A 86 1.31 -14.01 -5.94
N LYS A 87 0.60 -15.14 -5.95
CA LYS A 87 0.62 -16.11 -4.84
C LYS A 87 2.01 -16.70 -4.63
N GLU A 88 2.69 -17.12 -5.69
CA GLU A 88 4.04 -17.71 -5.64
C GLU A 88 5.07 -16.73 -5.07
N LEU A 89 4.96 -15.45 -5.43
CA LEU A 89 5.87 -14.40 -4.97
C LEU A 89 5.43 -13.75 -3.64
N SER A 90 4.37 -14.26 -3.02
CA SER A 90 3.78 -13.68 -1.79
C SER A 90 3.43 -12.19 -1.94
N ILE A 91 2.96 -11.79 -3.12
CA ILE A 91 2.51 -10.44 -3.43
C ILE A 91 0.99 -10.41 -3.31
N ARG A 92 0.46 -9.42 -2.60
CA ARG A 92 -0.98 -9.20 -2.47
C ARG A 92 -1.46 -8.15 -3.47
N PRO A 93 -2.68 -8.30 -4.04
CA PRO A 93 -3.29 -7.27 -4.87
C PRO A 93 -3.46 -5.95 -4.11
N ILE A 94 -3.31 -4.85 -4.84
CA ILE A 94 -3.52 -3.46 -4.41
C ILE A 94 -4.66 -2.87 -5.24
#